data_AF-A0A1F7PNJ8-F1
#
_entry.id   AF-A0A1F7PNJ8-F1
#
_cell.length_a   1.000
_cell.length_b   1.000
_cell.length_c   1.000
_cell.angle_alpha   90.00
_cell.angle_beta   90.00
_cell.angle_gamma   90.00
#
_symmetry.space_group_name_H-M   'P 1'
#
loop_
_entity.id
_entity.type
_entity.pdbx_description
1 polymer ?
#
loop_
_entity_poly.entity_id
_entity_poly.type
_entity_poly.pdbx_seq_one_letter_code
_entity_poly.pdbx_strand_id
1 'polypeptide(L)'
;MAVNADRYMKAVLTVIALALAVIALRPWLPESGLGAALRPEPAQAQTAAAKYEVTVPRAWGKYVAYSNNNLLLEGPEGMRIVDVEGKPPEYPKVKVFIRWQ
;
A
#
# COMPACT_ATOMS: atom_id res chain seq x y z
N MET A 1 -41.72 36.12 -4.20
CA MET A 1 -40.33 35.77 -4.55
C MET A 1 -39.87 34.40 -4.02
N ALA A 2 -40.61 33.74 -3.10
CA ALA A 2 -40.20 32.46 -2.50
C ALA A 2 -40.33 31.20 -3.40
N VAL A 3 -41.29 31.18 -4.34
CA VAL A 3 -41.57 30.01 -5.22
C VAL A 3 -40.40 29.68 -6.16
N ASN A 4 -39.64 30.70 -6.60
CA ASN A 4 -38.50 30.50 -7.49
C ASN A 4 -37.29 29.92 -6.75
N ALA A 5 -37.10 30.30 -5.48
CA ALA A 5 -36.02 29.77 -4.64
C ALA A 5 -36.26 28.29 -4.27
N ASP A 6 -37.50 27.90 -3.97
CA ASP A 6 -37.87 26.50 -3.73
C ASP A 6 -37.64 25.62 -4.97
N ARG A 7 -38.04 26.11 -6.16
CA ARG A 7 -37.79 25.40 -7.42
C ARG A 7 -36.30 25.26 -7.73
N TYR A 8 -35.52 26.32 -7.46
CA TYR A 8 -34.07 26.30 -7.63
C TYR A 8 -33.40 25.31 -6.68
N MET A 9 -33.76 25.34 -5.39
CA MET A 9 -33.24 24.41 -4.38
C MET A 9 -33.51 22.95 -4.78
N LYS A 10 -34.75 22.65 -5.21
CA LYS A 10 -35.12 21.33 -5.69
C LYS A 10 -34.30 20.89 -6.89
N ALA A 11 -34.04 21.80 -7.84
CA ALA A 11 -33.21 21.52 -9.02
C ALA A 11 -31.75 21.24 -8.64
N VAL A 12 -31.19 22.01 -7.70
CA VAL A 12 -29.81 21.78 -7.22
C VAL A 12 -29.72 20.43 -6.51
N LEU A 13 -30.68 20.11 -5.62
CA LEU A 13 -30.71 18.85 -4.89
C LEU A 13 -30.88 17.64 -5.83
N THR A 14 -31.70 17.75 -6.88
CA THR A 14 -31.83 16.66 -7.86
C THR A 14 -30.54 16.47 -8.65
N VAL A 15 -29.85 17.54 -9.05
CA VAL A 15 -28.55 17.45 -9.73
C VAL A 15 -27.51 16.76 -8.84
N ILE A 16 -27.43 17.15 -7.56
CA ILE A 16 -26.51 16.53 -6.60
C ILE A 16 -26.86 15.05 -6.40
N ALA A 17 -28.14 14.73 -6.19
CA ALA A 17 -28.58 13.34 -6.01
C ALA A 17 -28.25 12.47 -7.22
N LEU A 18 -28.42 13.00 -8.44
CA LEU A 18 -28.13 12.30 -9.68
C LEU A 18 -26.61 12.10 -9.85
N ALA A 19 -25.80 13.11 -9.51
CA ALA A 19 -24.34 12.97 -9.50
C ALA A 19 -23.86 11.90 -8.50
N LEU A 20 -24.42 11.87 -7.28
CA LEU A 20 -24.10 10.86 -6.27
C LEU A 20 -24.53 9.46 -6.70
N ALA A 21 -25.70 9.32 -7.33
CA ALA A 21 -26.15 8.05 -7.88
C ALA A 21 -25.17 7.53 -8.95
N VAL A 22 -24.73 8.40 -9.88
CA VAL A 22 -23.74 8.03 -10.91
C VAL A 22 -22.42 7.56 -10.28
N ILE A 23 -21.94 8.24 -9.23
CA ILE A 23 -20.72 7.83 -8.50
C ILE A 23 -20.91 6.48 -7.82
N ALA A 24 -22.07 6.24 -7.21
CA ALA A 24 -22.38 4.98 -6.52
C ALA A 24 -22.54 3.79 -7.49
N LEU A 25 -23.07 4.02 -8.69
CA LEU A 25 -23.17 2.98 -9.72
C LEU A 25 -21.81 2.66 -10.37
N ARG A 26 -20.80 3.55 -10.28
CA ARG A 26 -19.48 3.40 -10.93
C ARG A 26 -18.82 2.01 -10.82
N PRO A 27 -18.88 1.26 -9.70
CA PRO A 27 -18.31 -0.08 -9.61
C PRO A 27 -18.93 -1.12 -10.55
N TRP A 28 -20.13 -0.85 -11.08
CA TRP A 28 -20.92 -1.74 -11.92
C TRP A 28 -21.03 -1.28 -13.37
N LEU A 29 -20.50 -0.11 -13.72
CA LEU A 29 -20.46 0.37 -15.11
C LEU A 29 -19.27 -0.23 -15.87
N PRO A 30 -19.46 -0.64 -17.14
CA PRO A 30 -18.40 -1.18 -17.99
C PRO A 30 -17.28 -0.15 -18.21
N GLU A 31 -16.04 -0.64 -18.36
CA GLU A 31 -14.80 0.15 -18.36
C GLU A 31 -14.60 1.08 -19.58
N SER A 32 -15.60 1.23 -20.44
CA SER A 32 -15.51 2.01 -21.67
C SER A 32 -15.99 3.46 -21.49
N GLY A 33 -15.15 4.43 -21.87
CA GLY A 33 -15.52 5.85 -22.02
C GLY A 33 -14.92 6.80 -20.98
N LEU A 34 -15.61 7.93 -20.72
CA LEU A 34 -15.15 9.04 -19.86
C LEU A 34 -14.81 8.62 -18.41
N GLY A 35 -15.35 7.49 -17.93
CA GLY A 35 -15.06 6.94 -16.60
C GLY A 35 -13.63 6.41 -16.41
N ALA A 36 -12.96 6.02 -17.51
CA ALA A 36 -11.57 5.56 -17.52
C ALA A 36 -10.58 6.72 -17.33
N ALA A 37 -10.86 7.89 -17.93
CA ALA A 37 -10.03 9.10 -17.79
C ALA A 37 -10.09 9.73 -16.39
N LEU A 38 -11.16 9.45 -15.63
CA LEU A 38 -11.37 9.95 -14.27
C LEU A 38 -10.99 8.91 -13.20
N ARG A 39 -10.32 7.81 -13.56
CA ARG A 39 -9.87 6.82 -12.58
C ARG A 39 -8.53 7.27 -11.99
N PRO A 40 -8.39 7.29 -10.66
CA PRO A 40 -7.06 7.33 -10.05
C PRO A 40 -6.26 6.16 -10.62
N GLU A 41 -5.02 6.42 -11.02
CA GLU A 41 -4.10 5.37 -11.46
C GLU A 41 -4.07 4.29 -10.37
N PRO A 42 -4.24 3.00 -10.72
CA PRO A 42 -4.15 1.94 -9.74
C PRO A 42 -2.79 2.04 -9.05
N ALA A 43 -2.78 2.28 -7.75
CA ALA A 43 -1.57 2.25 -6.94
C ALA A 43 -1.04 0.81 -6.90
N GLN A 44 -0.23 0.43 -7.89
CA GLN A 44 0.39 -0.88 -7.94
C GLN A 44 1.43 -0.95 -6.82
N ALA A 45 1.14 -1.74 -5.80
CA ALA A 45 2.12 -2.06 -4.74
C ALA A 45 3.24 -2.99 -5.25
N GLN A 46 3.07 -3.60 -6.42
CA GLN A 46 4.02 -4.50 -7.05
C GLN A 46 4.74 -3.75 -8.16
N THR A 47 5.97 -3.30 -7.88
CA THR A 47 6.85 -2.71 -8.88
C THR A 47 7.61 -3.82 -9.62
N ALA A 48 7.92 -3.61 -10.91
CA ALA A 48 8.63 -4.61 -11.72
C ALA A 48 10.01 -5.00 -11.16
N ALA A 49 10.63 -4.11 -10.36
CA ALA A 49 11.82 -4.41 -9.58
C ALA A 49 11.57 -4.05 -8.12
N ALA A 50 11.95 -4.95 -7.20
CA ALA A 50 12.00 -4.63 -5.78
C ALA A 50 13.07 -3.58 -5.53
N LYS A 51 12.77 -2.56 -4.71
CA LYS A 51 13.77 -1.55 -4.32
C LYS A 51 14.99 -2.19 -3.64
N TYR A 52 14.75 -3.28 -2.91
CA TYR A 52 15.78 -4.08 -2.26
C TYR A 52 15.45 -5.55 -2.47
N GLU A 53 16.33 -6.26 -3.17
CA GLU A 53 16.31 -7.72 -3.23
C GLU A 53 17.38 -8.24 -2.29
N VAL A 54 16.96 -9.00 -1.27
CA VAL A 54 17.88 -9.56 -0.28
C VAL A 54 17.79 -11.08 -0.33
N THR A 55 18.88 -11.71 -0.75
CA THR A 55 19.03 -13.15 -0.64
C THR A 55 19.38 -13.50 0.80
N VAL A 56 18.42 -14.02 1.55
CA VAL A 56 18.61 -14.47 2.93
C VAL A 56 19.09 -15.93 2.93
N PRO A 57 20.32 -16.24 3.35
CA PRO A 57 20.77 -17.62 3.47
C PRO A 57 19.93 -18.39 4.49
N ARG A 58 19.56 -19.63 4.17
CA ARG A 58 18.76 -20.49 5.06
C ARG A 58 19.41 -20.71 6.43
N ALA A 59 20.74 -20.65 6.51
CA ALA A 59 21.51 -20.76 7.75
C ALA A 59 21.26 -19.62 8.75
N TRP A 60 20.67 -18.50 8.31
CA TRP A 60 20.41 -17.36 9.18
C TRP A 60 19.17 -17.51 10.06
N GLY A 61 18.33 -18.50 9.75
CA GLY A 61 17.10 -18.80 10.47
C GLY A 61 15.85 -18.44 9.68
N LYS A 62 14.71 -18.53 10.37
CA LYS A 62 13.39 -18.23 9.85
C LYS A 62 13.17 -16.72 9.82
N TYR A 63 12.66 -16.21 8.70
CA TYR A 63 12.21 -14.82 8.62
C TYR A 63 10.97 -14.60 9.48
N VAL A 64 11.01 -13.57 10.33
CA VAL A 64 9.90 -13.18 11.21
C VAL A 64 9.27 -11.88 10.76
N ALA A 65 10.08 -10.83 10.56
CA ALA A 65 9.59 -9.51 10.24
C ALA A 65 10.65 -8.63 9.54
N TYR A 66 10.19 -7.58 8.88
CA TYR A 66 11.01 -6.50 8.33
C TYR A 66 10.54 -5.18 8.92
N SER A 67 11.46 -4.41 9.47
CA SER A 67 11.17 -3.10 10.08
C SER A 67 12.40 -2.21 10.06
N ASN A 68 12.22 -0.92 9.75
CA ASN A 68 13.31 0.07 9.70
C ASN A 68 14.54 -0.43 8.90
N ASN A 69 14.31 -1.04 7.74
CA ASN A 69 15.35 -1.62 6.89
C ASN A 69 16.21 -2.72 7.55
N ASN A 70 15.68 -3.36 8.60
CA ASN A 70 16.27 -4.52 9.23
C ASN A 70 15.37 -5.74 9.08
N LEU A 71 16.01 -6.90 8.90
CA LEU A 71 15.38 -8.20 8.97
C LEU A 71 15.46 -8.74 10.39
N LEU A 72 14.33 -9.13 10.97
CA LEU A 72 14.26 -9.95 12.16
C LEU A 72 14.22 -11.42 11.75
N LEU A 73 15.23 -12.17 12.19
CA LEU A 73 15.40 -13.59 11.91
C LEU A 73 15.43 -14.36 13.22
N GLU A 74 14.74 -15.49 13.27
CA GLU A 74 14.71 -16.41 14.40
C GLU A 74 15.53 -17.65 14.07
N GLY A 75 16.56 -17.92 14.86
CA GLY A 75 17.38 -19.12 14.76
C GLY A 75 17.30 -19.98 16.03
N PRO A 76 17.92 -21.17 16.01
CA PRO A 76 17.93 -22.08 17.17
C PRO A 76 18.55 -21.44 18.42
N GLU A 77 19.56 -20.59 18.21
CA GLU A 77 20.34 -19.91 19.24
C GLU A 77 19.68 -18.62 19.77
N GLY A 78 18.54 -18.22 19.21
CA GLY A 78 17.85 -16.96 19.53
C GLY A 78 17.53 -16.10 18.31
N MET A 79 17.14 -14.84 18.56
CA MET A 79 16.75 -13.90 17.51
C MET A 79 17.92 -13.03 17.08
N ARG A 80 17.98 -12.68 15.80
CA ARG A 80 18.98 -11.76 15.25
C ARG A 80 18.32 -10.69 14.40
N ILE A 81 18.77 -9.46 14.54
CA ILE A 81 18.38 -8.33 13.70
C ILE A 81 19.52 -8.10 12.71
N VAL A 82 19.23 -8.20 11.43
CA VAL A 82 20.20 -8.04 10.34
C VAL A 82 19.89 -6.77 9.58
N ASP A 83 20.88 -5.90 9.49
CA ASP A 83 20.82 -4.70 8.67
C ASP A 83 21.13 -5.07 7.21
N VAL A 84 20.22 -4.70 6.31
CA VAL A 84 20.35 -4.94 4.87
C VAL A 84 20.60 -3.65 4.10
N GLU A 85 20.54 -2.50 4.77
CA GLU A 85 20.76 -1.20 4.16
C GLU A 85 22.25 -0.85 4.19
N GLY A 86 22.92 -1.10 3.08
CA GLY A 86 24.29 -0.63 2.91
C GLY A 86 24.92 -1.05 1.60
N LYS A 87 26.21 -0.74 1.47
CA LYS A 87 26.97 -1.09 0.27
C LYS A 87 27.64 -2.46 0.46
N PRO A 88 27.60 -3.35 -0.55
CA PRO A 88 28.49 -4.50 -0.57
C PRO A 88 29.95 -4.05 -0.42
N PRO A 89 30.82 -4.83 0.24
CA PRO A 89 30.62 -6.16 0.80
C PRO A 89 30.25 -6.18 2.29
N GLU A 90 30.17 -5.02 2.95
CA GLU A 90 29.99 -4.93 4.41
C GLU A 90 28.61 -5.41 4.86
N TYR A 91 27.62 -5.28 3.97
CA TYR A 91 26.24 -5.68 4.21
C TYR A 91 25.89 -6.89 3.36
N PRO A 92 24.96 -7.74 3.81
CA PRO A 92 24.17 -7.64 5.05
C PRO A 92 24.93 -8.00 6.35
N LYS A 93 24.63 -7.30 7.47
CA LYS A 93 25.38 -7.38 8.75
C LYS A 93 24.47 -7.58 9.97
N VAL A 94 24.88 -8.43 10.92
CA VAL A 94 24.12 -8.62 12.17
C VAL A 94 24.30 -7.40 13.06
N LYS A 95 23.20 -6.74 13.40
CA LYS A 95 23.15 -5.56 14.27
C LYS A 95 22.96 -5.93 15.74
N VAL A 96 22.06 -6.89 16.01
CA VAL A 96 21.75 -7.37 17.37
C VAL A 96 21.58 -8.88 17.36
N PHE A 97 22.13 -9.55 18.37
CA PHE A 97 21.89 -10.96 18.64
C PHE A 97 21.27 -11.11 20.04
N ILE A 98 20.02 -11.57 20.09
CA ILE A 98 19.21 -11.73 21.30
C ILE A 98 19.23 -13.20 21.69
N ARG A 99 19.80 -13.49 22.86
CA ARG A 99 19.77 -14.82 23.48
C ARG A 99 18.84 -14.79 24.68
N TRP A 100 18.13 -15.89 24.91
CA TRP A 100 17.38 -16.11 26.13
C TRP A 100 18.36 -16.66 27.18
N GLN A 101 18.36 -16.08 28.38
CA GLN A 101 19.08 -16.61 29.55
C GLN A 101 18.14 -17.45 30.40
#